data_AF-A0A6P3XUB4-F1
#
_entry.id   AF-A0A6P3XUB4-F1
#
_cell.length_a   1.000
_cell.length_b   1.000
_cell.length_c   1.000
_cell.angle_alpha   90.00
_cell.angle_beta   90.00
_cell.angle_gamma   90.00
#
_symmetry.space_group_name_H-M   'P 1'
#
loop_
_entity.id
_entity.type
_entity.pdbx_description
1 polymer ?
#
loop_
_entity_poly.entity_id
_entity_poly.type
_entity_poly.pdbx_seq_one_letter_code
_entity_poly.pdbx_strand_id
1 'polypeptide(L)'
;MLSLLSCESQKDASGISNNNTSVENIFNNENVCEKFLGIKPEGKVLVLYTGGTIGMLRNEEGVLMPVIDEFIMALRKFPQLHDSEYASKNYSDLGKSYLVLPETAADNRRVVYRISKFSNVCDSSNVTMDDWIHIADYIKKIQK
;
A
#
# COMPACT_ATOMS: atom_id res chain seq x y z
N MET A 1 54.97 0.95 -17.76
CA MET A 1 53.89 0.14 -18.35
C MET A 1 54.05 -1.28 -17.81
N LEU A 2 53.03 -1.76 -17.08
CA LEU A 2 52.65 -3.14 -16.65
C LEU A 2 53.66 -4.30 -16.84
N SER A 3 53.82 -5.29 -15.97
CA SER A 3 52.96 -5.89 -14.93
C SER A 3 53.80 -6.90 -14.14
N LEU A 4 53.46 -7.15 -12.86
CA LEU A 4 53.99 -8.24 -12.07
C LEU A 4 53.03 -9.44 -12.11
N LEU A 5 53.50 -10.56 -12.65
CA LEU A 5 53.01 -11.91 -12.32
C LEU A 5 53.83 -12.43 -11.14
N SER A 6 53.19 -13.15 -10.22
CA SER A 6 53.87 -14.20 -9.46
C SER A 6 52.95 -15.38 -9.19
N CYS A 7 53.53 -16.55 -9.45
CA CYS A 7 52.95 -17.88 -9.44
C CYS A 7 52.89 -18.51 -8.04
N GLU A 8 52.13 -19.61 -8.01
CA GLU A 8 51.74 -20.51 -6.92
C GLU A 8 52.86 -21.38 -6.30
N SER A 9 52.54 -22.00 -5.15
CA SER A 9 52.75 -23.43 -4.73
C SER A 9 53.03 -23.53 -3.21
N GLN A 10 52.66 -24.53 -2.38
CA GLN A 10 52.06 -25.87 -2.49
C GLN A 10 51.78 -26.46 -1.07
N LYS A 11 50.75 -27.35 -0.97
CA LYS A 11 50.63 -28.66 -0.25
C LYS A 11 50.73 -28.81 1.29
N ASP A 12 49.78 -29.55 1.90
CA ASP A 12 49.93 -30.95 2.38
C ASP A 12 48.61 -31.56 2.95
N ALA A 13 48.54 -32.89 3.01
CA ALA A 13 47.33 -33.73 3.09
C ALA A 13 47.16 -34.53 4.40
N SER A 14 45.93 -35.00 4.69
CA SER A 14 45.54 -36.39 5.08
C SER A 14 44.44 -36.49 6.17
N GLY A 15 43.47 -37.42 5.97
CA GLY A 15 42.60 -37.97 7.02
C GLY A 15 41.12 -38.18 6.64
N ILE A 16 40.72 -39.41 6.34
CA ILE A 16 39.35 -39.88 5.99
C ILE A 16 38.63 -40.43 7.24
N SER A 17 37.33 -40.17 7.44
CA SER A 17 36.32 -41.20 7.79
C SER A 17 34.88 -40.67 7.73
N ASN A 18 34.03 -41.40 7.02
CA ASN A 18 32.59 -41.20 6.88
C ASN A 18 31.85 -41.53 8.18
N ASN A 19 30.72 -40.84 8.44
CA ASN A 19 29.51 -41.44 9.01
C ASN A 19 28.29 -40.58 8.66
N ASN A 20 27.51 -41.08 7.69
CA ASN A 20 26.16 -40.60 7.41
C ASN A 20 25.23 -41.02 8.55
N THR A 21 24.76 -40.10 9.38
CA THR A 21 23.48 -40.29 10.10
C THR A 21 22.91 -38.93 10.50
N SER A 22 21.74 -38.58 9.94
CA SER A 22 20.77 -37.62 10.48
C SER A 22 21.01 -36.11 10.29
N VAL A 23 21.01 -35.62 9.05
CA VAL A 23 20.79 -34.18 8.75
C VAL A 23 19.32 -33.87 8.41
N GLU A 24 18.43 -34.87 8.42
CA GLU A 24 17.06 -34.70 7.89
C GLU A 24 15.95 -34.32 8.88
N ASN A 25 16.21 -34.03 10.17
CA ASN A 25 15.11 -33.84 11.13
C ASN A 25 15.19 -32.58 12.02
N ILE A 26 15.49 -31.40 11.45
CA ILE A 26 15.36 -30.11 12.17
C ILE A 26 14.38 -29.12 11.48
N PHE A 27 13.72 -29.49 10.38
CA PHE A 27 12.77 -28.59 9.69
C PHE A 27 11.30 -29.00 9.77
N ASN A 28 10.89 -29.83 10.73
CA ASN A 28 9.48 -30.17 10.95
C ASN A 28 8.91 -29.47 12.18
N ASN A 29 8.97 -28.13 12.19
CA ASN A 29 8.18 -27.31 13.09
C ASN A 29 7.53 -26.17 12.30
N GLU A 30 6.63 -26.53 11.39
CA GLU A 30 5.74 -25.62 10.64
C GLU A 30 4.71 -24.88 11.53
N ASN A 31 4.96 -24.74 12.84
CA ASN A 31 4.08 -24.03 13.78
C ASN A 31 4.82 -22.96 14.62
N VAL A 32 6.07 -22.62 14.30
CA VAL A 32 6.88 -21.69 15.11
C VAL A 32 7.06 -20.28 14.47
N CYS A 33 6.60 -20.04 13.24
CA CYS A 33 6.86 -18.76 12.56
C CYS A 33 5.65 -17.85 12.28
N GLU A 34 4.44 -18.15 12.79
CA GLU A 34 3.29 -17.22 12.68
C GLU A 34 3.13 -16.30 13.90
N LYS A 35 3.89 -16.51 14.97
CA LYS A 35 3.71 -15.77 16.24
C LYS A 35 4.61 -14.56 16.45
N PHE A 36 5.42 -14.16 15.46
CA PHE A 36 6.38 -13.04 15.60
C PHE A 36 6.29 -11.94 14.54
N LEU A 37 5.29 -11.98 13.67
CA LEU A 37 4.94 -10.84 12.82
C LEU A 37 3.45 -10.62 13.03
N GLY A 38 3.09 -9.70 13.93
CA GLY A 38 1.72 -9.23 14.16
C GLY A 38 1.16 -8.49 12.96
N ILE A 39 1.18 -9.12 11.78
CA ILE A 39 0.61 -8.62 10.54
C ILE A 39 -0.89 -8.75 10.68
N LYS A 40 -1.52 -7.61 10.97
CA LYS A 40 -2.97 -7.50 10.99
C LYS A 40 -3.50 -7.65 9.56
N PRO A 41 -4.66 -8.27 9.35
CA PRO A 41 -5.27 -8.34 8.02
C PRO A 41 -5.55 -6.92 7.49
N GLU A 42 -5.67 -6.78 6.17
CA GLU A 42 -6.05 -5.51 5.54
C GLU A 42 -7.55 -5.49 5.19
N GLY A 43 -8.18 -4.33 5.33
CA GLY A 43 -9.50 -4.00 4.81
C GLY A 43 -9.36 -3.02 3.66
N LYS A 44 -9.92 -3.36 2.49
CA LYS A 44 -9.89 -2.50 1.31
C LYS A 44 -11.18 -1.69 1.21
N VAL A 45 -11.05 -0.37 1.17
CA VAL A 45 -12.17 0.58 1.08
C VAL A 45 -12.09 1.37 -0.23
N LEU A 46 -13.22 1.50 -0.91
CA LEU A 46 -13.36 2.42 -2.02
C LEU A 46 -14.00 3.70 -1.51
N VAL A 47 -13.31 4.82 -1.64
CA VAL A 47 -13.85 6.15 -1.34
C VAL A 47 -14.38 6.74 -2.64
N LEU A 48 -15.69 7.00 -2.69
CA LEU A 48 -16.33 7.66 -3.82
C LEU A 48 -16.34 9.17 -3.58
N TYR A 49 -15.54 9.90 -4.36
CA TYR A 49 -15.54 11.36 -4.29
C TYR A 49 -16.57 11.91 -5.28
N THR A 50 -17.69 12.39 -4.75
CA THR A 50 -18.82 12.95 -5.51
C THR A 50 -18.80 14.47 -5.58
N GLY A 51 -18.06 15.14 -4.68
CA GLY A 51 -17.89 16.59 -4.67
C GLY A 51 -18.18 17.24 -3.33
N GLY A 52 -18.83 18.39 -3.40
CA GLY A 52 -19.00 19.31 -2.27
C GLY A 52 -17.71 20.06 -1.88
N THR A 53 -17.82 20.91 -0.87
CA THR A 53 -16.76 21.85 -0.45
C THR A 53 -15.47 21.18 0.03
N ILE A 54 -15.50 19.92 0.46
CA ILE A 54 -14.37 19.23 1.07
C ILE A 54 -13.11 19.14 0.17
N GLY A 55 -13.31 19.08 -1.15
CA GLY A 55 -12.22 19.04 -2.13
C GLY A 55 -12.19 20.26 -3.05
N MET A 56 -12.71 21.40 -2.59
CA MET A 56 -12.68 22.64 -3.35
C MET A 56 -11.63 23.62 -2.83
N LEU A 57 -11.03 24.37 -3.73
CA LEU A 57 -10.06 25.43 -3.46
C LEU A 57 -10.56 26.76 -4.00
N ARG A 58 -10.12 27.87 -3.39
CA ARG A 58 -10.38 29.20 -3.94
C ARG A 58 -9.40 29.46 -5.09
N ASN A 59 -9.92 29.89 -6.22
CA ASN A 59 -9.09 30.42 -7.31
C ASN A 59 -8.65 31.87 -7.02
N GLU A 60 -7.93 32.47 -7.95
CA GLU A 60 -7.41 33.85 -7.83
C GLU A 60 -8.54 34.88 -7.67
N GLU A 61 -9.71 34.59 -8.24
CA GLU A 61 -10.93 35.39 -8.11
C GLU A 61 -11.69 35.13 -6.79
N GLY A 62 -11.18 34.27 -5.93
CA GLY A 62 -11.79 33.92 -4.64
C GLY A 62 -13.00 32.98 -4.73
N VAL A 63 -13.32 32.48 -5.92
CA VAL A 63 -14.42 31.53 -6.18
C VAL A 63 -13.98 30.12 -5.82
N LEU A 64 -14.86 29.37 -5.19
CA LEU A 64 -14.62 28.00 -4.78
C LEU A 64 -14.81 27.05 -5.97
N MET A 65 -13.77 26.29 -6.34
CA MET A 65 -13.80 25.34 -7.45
C MET A 65 -13.28 23.95 -7.03
N PRO A 66 -13.84 22.84 -7.54
CA PRO A 66 -13.36 21.51 -7.22
C PRO A 66 -11.99 21.25 -7.85
N VAL A 67 -11.01 20.82 -7.04
CA VAL A 67 -9.66 20.47 -7.51
C VAL A 67 -9.28 19.10 -6.94
N ILE A 68 -9.69 18.04 -7.65
CA ILE A 68 -9.64 16.66 -7.15
C ILE A 68 -8.20 16.19 -6.93
N ASP A 69 -7.30 16.48 -7.86
CA ASP A 69 -5.93 15.99 -7.78
C ASP A 69 -5.20 16.64 -6.59
N GLU A 70 -5.48 17.92 -6.31
CA GLU A 70 -5.00 18.60 -5.10
C GLU A 70 -5.59 18.00 -3.82
N PHE A 71 -6.87 17.63 -3.81
CA PHE A 71 -7.48 16.94 -2.68
C PHE A 71 -6.76 15.62 -2.36
N ILE A 72 -6.48 14.79 -3.36
CA ILE A 72 -5.75 13.53 -3.17
C ILE A 72 -4.30 13.79 -2.70
N MET A 73 -3.62 14.78 -3.29
CA MET A 73 -2.29 15.17 -2.85
C MET A 73 -2.27 15.69 -1.43
N ALA A 74 -3.30 16.43 -0.99
CA ALA A 74 -3.43 16.89 0.37
C ALA A 74 -3.57 15.72 1.35
N LEU A 75 -4.41 14.71 1.04
CA LEU A 75 -4.55 13.51 1.88
C LEU A 75 -3.23 12.78 2.11
N ARG A 76 -2.36 12.72 1.10
CA ARG A 76 -1.02 12.10 1.23
C ARG A 76 -0.08 12.84 2.17
N LYS A 77 -0.31 14.15 2.37
CA LYS A 77 0.51 14.99 3.26
C LYS A 77 0.10 14.86 4.73
N PHE A 78 -1.08 14.30 5.03
CA PHE A 78 -1.60 14.15 6.39
C PHE A 78 -1.25 12.76 6.95
N PRO A 79 -0.34 12.64 7.94
CA PRO A 79 0.05 11.34 8.50
C PRO A 79 -1.11 10.56 9.11
N GLN A 80 -2.15 11.26 9.59
CA GLN A 80 -3.35 10.63 10.12
C GLN A 80 -4.26 10.01 9.04
N LEU A 81 -4.03 10.35 7.76
CA LEU A 81 -4.79 9.83 6.62
C LEU A 81 -3.91 9.00 5.66
N HIS A 82 -2.59 9.09 5.77
CA HIS A 82 -1.65 8.35 4.94
C HIS A 82 -0.37 7.96 5.68
N ASP A 83 -0.23 6.67 5.96
CA ASP A 83 1.04 6.04 6.35
C ASP A 83 1.89 5.78 5.09
N SER A 84 2.80 6.72 4.81
CA SER A 84 3.65 6.71 3.62
C SER A 84 4.73 5.62 3.67
N GLU A 85 5.20 5.26 4.86
CA GLU A 85 6.19 4.18 5.03
C GLU A 85 5.57 2.84 4.68
N TYR A 86 4.40 2.54 5.25
CA TYR A 86 3.69 1.31 4.92
C TYR A 86 3.28 1.26 3.44
N ALA A 87 2.78 2.38 2.90
CA ALA A 87 2.36 2.44 1.51
C ALA A 87 3.53 2.24 0.53
N SER A 88 4.68 2.87 0.78
CA SER A 88 5.85 2.72 -0.10
C SER A 88 6.43 1.31 -0.08
N LYS A 89 6.41 0.63 1.07
CA LYS A 89 6.91 -0.74 1.22
C LYS A 89 6.00 -1.79 0.58
N ASN A 90 4.67 -1.66 0.74
CA ASN A 90 3.72 -2.71 0.35
C ASN A 90 2.98 -2.42 -0.96
N TYR A 91 2.99 -1.17 -1.40
CA TYR A 91 2.26 -0.70 -2.58
C TYR A 91 3.17 0.07 -3.54
N SER A 92 4.49 -0.15 -3.56
CA SER A 92 5.47 0.60 -4.38
C SER A 92 5.02 0.82 -5.84
N ASP A 93 4.47 -0.22 -6.47
CA ASP A 93 4.11 -0.21 -7.89
C ASP A 93 2.74 0.42 -8.15
N LEU A 94 1.87 0.47 -7.12
CA LEU A 94 0.52 1.04 -7.15
C LEU A 94 0.38 2.28 -6.25
N GLY A 95 1.48 2.80 -5.71
CA GLY A 95 1.51 3.68 -4.54
C GLY A 95 0.82 5.03 -4.76
N LYS A 96 0.68 5.44 -6.02
CA LYS A 96 -0.08 6.64 -6.41
C LYS A 96 -1.59 6.47 -6.33
N SER A 97 -2.10 5.22 -6.36
CA SER A 97 -3.54 4.94 -6.37
C SER A 97 -4.10 4.61 -4.99
N TYR A 98 -3.28 4.01 -4.12
CA TYR A 98 -3.70 3.63 -2.76
C TYR A 98 -3.17 4.59 -1.70
N LEU A 99 -4.00 4.75 -0.67
CA LEU A 99 -3.75 5.44 0.57
C LEU A 99 -3.95 4.43 1.70
N VAL A 100 -3.30 4.66 2.83
CA VAL A 100 -3.23 3.69 3.93
C VAL A 100 -3.43 4.47 5.22
N LEU A 101 -4.43 4.12 6.01
CA LEU A 101 -4.56 4.74 7.32
C LEU A 101 -3.49 4.18 8.27
N PRO A 102 -2.89 5.01 9.15
CA PRO A 102 -2.00 4.52 10.18
C PRO A 102 -2.76 3.58 11.12
N GLU A 103 -2.06 2.57 11.64
CA GLU A 103 -2.63 1.67 12.64
C GLU A 103 -2.29 2.13 14.05
N THR A 104 -3.24 1.91 14.95
CA THR A 104 -3.05 1.97 16.39
C THR A 104 -2.99 0.55 16.97
N ALA A 105 -2.51 0.44 18.21
CA ALA A 105 -2.44 -0.85 18.90
C ALA A 105 -3.80 -1.52 19.04
N ALA A 106 -4.88 -0.74 19.17
CA ALA A 106 -6.25 -1.22 19.35
C ALA A 106 -6.90 -1.73 18.05
N ASP A 107 -6.33 -1.42 16.88
CA ASP A 107 -6.94 -1.82 15.61
C ASP A 107 -6.75 -3.30 15.35
N ASN A 108 -7.77 -3.97 14.82
CA ASN A 108 -7.68 -5.39 14.45
C ASN A 108 -7.36 -5.60 12.95
N ARG A 109 -7.26 -4.50 12.19
CA ARG A 109 -7.14 -4.51 10.73
C ARG A 109 -6.60 -3.18 10.22
N ARG A 110 -5.67 -3.21 9.26
CA ARG A 110 -5.23 -2.01 8.53
C ARG A 110 -6.26 -1.60 7.50
N VAL A 111 -6.56 -0.32 7.37
CA VAL A 111 -7.44 0.18 6.29
C VAL A 111 -6.59 0.71 5.15
N VAL A 112 -6.76 0.09 3.98
CA VAL A 112 -6.18 0.54 2.71
C VAL A 112 -7.33 1.04 1.85
N TYR A 113 -7.20 2.22 1.29
CA TYR A 113 -8.27 2.83 0.53
C TYR A 113 -7.78 3.45 -0.78
N ARG A 114 -8.66 3.50 -1.76
CA ARG A 114 -8.43 4.24 -3.01
C ARG A 114 -9.59 5.18 -3.25
N ILE A 115 -9.30 6.31 -3.90
CA ILE A 115 -10.31 7.32 -4.22
C ILE A 115 -10.71 7.16 -5.68
N SER A 116 -11.99 6.93 -5.90
CA SER A 116 -12.60 6.92 -7.23
C SER A 116 -13.27 8.26 -7.47
N LYS A 117 -12.87 8.92 -8.56
CA LYS A 117 -13.47 10.17 -9.02
C LYS A 117 -14.65 9.89 -9.95
N PHE A 118 -15.76 10.60 -9.75
CA PHE A 118 -16.78 10.78 -10.78
C PHE A 118 -16.34 11.90 -11.73
N SER A 119 -16.68 11.79 -13.02
CA SER A 119 -16.29 12.78 -14.03
C SER A 119 -16.95 14.15 -13.80
N ASN A 120 -18.15 14.15 -13.22
CA ASN A 120 -18.90 15.36 -12.89
C ASN A 120 -18.93 15.50 -11.36
N VAL A 121 -18.02 16.31 -10.82
CA VAL A 121 -18.03 16.66 -9.40
C VAL A 121 -19.17 17.65 -9.16
N CYS A 122 -20.13 17.29 -8.31
CA CYS A 122 -21.32 18.10 -8.09
C CYS A 122 -21.24 18.84 -6.76
N ASP A 123 -21.80 20.05 -6.69
CA ASP A 123 -22.24 20.60 -5.40
C ASP A 123 -23.46 19.79 -4.96
N SER A 124 -23.55 19.45 -3.67
CA SER A 124 -24.66 18.68 -3.10
C SER A 124 -26.03 19.28 -3.39
N SER A 125 -26.11 20.62 -3.53
CA SER A 125 -27.31 21.36 -3.90
C SER A 125 -27.82 21.05 -5.32
N ASN A 126 -26.95 20.55 -6.19
CA ASN A 126 -27.22 20.24 -7.60
C ASN A 126 -27.33 18.72 -7.87
N VAL A 127 -27.25 17.87 -6.83
CA VAL A 127 -27.35 16.41 -6.98
C VAL A 127 -28.81 16.01 -7.20
N THR A 128 -29.06 15.24 -8.25
CA THR A 128 -30.38 14.75 -8.65
C THR A 128 -30.59 13.27 -8.29
N MET A 129 -31.81 12.77 -8.45
CA MET A 129 -32.09 11.33 -8.26
C MET A 129 -31.33 10.45 -9.26
N ASP A 130 -31.12 10.93 -10.48
CA ASP A 130 -30.36 10.20 -11.50
C ASP A 130 -28.89 10.05 -11.10
N ASP A 131 -28.31 11.07 -10.46
CA ASP A 131 -26.95 11.00 -9.92
C ASP A 131 -26.83 9.95 -8.80
N TRP A 132 -27.83 9.87 -7.92
CA TRP A 132 -27.87 8.84 -6.87
C TRP A 132 -28.00 7.43 -7.44
N ILE A 133 -28.83 7.24 -8.46
CA ILE A 133 -28.94 5.96 -9.19
C ILE A 133 -27.61 5.60 -9.82
N HIS A 134 -26.93 6.56 -10.46
CA HIS A 134 -25.63 6.36 -11.06
C HIS A 134 -24.56 5.93 -10.04
N ILE A 135 -24.55 6.55 -8.85
CA ILE A 135 -23.66 6.15 -7.75
C ILE A 135 -23.95 4.71 -7.31
N ALA A 136 -25.22 4.33 -7.15
CA ALA A 136 -25.61 2.99 -6.75
C ALA A 136 -25.21 1.93 -7.79
N ASP A 137 -25.44 2.20 -9.08
CA ASP A 137 -25.01 1.33 -10.18
C ASP A 137 -23.49 1.19 -10.25
N TYR A 138 -22.77 2.27 -9.97
CA TYR A 138 -21.30 2.23 -9.88
C TYR A 138 -20.83 1.31 -8.75
N ILE A 139 -21.42 1.42 -7.55
CA ILE A 139 -21.11 0.54 -6.41
C ILE A 139 -21.39 -0.92 -6.78
N LYS A 140 -22.57 -1.19 -7.36
CA LYS A 140 -22.98 -2.52 -7.80
C LYS A 140 -22.03 -3.14 -8.82
N LYS A 141 -21.47 -2.33 -9.72
CA LYS A 141 -20.50 -2.78 -10.74
C LYS A 141 -19.17 -3.21 -10.13
N ILE A 142 -18.75 -2.56 -9.04
CA ILE A 142 -17.43 -2.79 -8.41
C ILE A 142 -17.46 -3.96 -7.41
N GLN A 143 -18.62 -4.29 -6.85
CA GLN A 143 -18.77 -5.39 -5.90
C GLN A 143 -18.82 -6.79 -6.55
N LYS A 144 -18.67 -6.90 -7.87
CA LYS A 144 -18.60 -8.19 -8.59
C LYS A 144 -17.16 -8.66 -8.74
#